data_AF-A0A1F6NKY8-F1
#
_entry.id   AF-A0A1F6NKY8-F1
#
_cell.length_a   1.000
_cell.length_b   1.000
_cell.length_c   1.000
_cell.angle_alpha   90.00
_cell.angle_beta   90.00
_cell.angle_gamma   90.00
#
_symmetry.space_group_name_H-M   'P 1'
#
loop_
_entity.id
_entity.type
_entity.pdbx_description
1 polymer ?
#
loop_
_entity_poly.entity_id
_entity_poly.type
_entity_poly.pdbx_seq_one_letter_code
_entity_poly.pdbx_strand_id
1 'polypeptide(L)'
;MRKTFTPNQKAHVAIAALTGKQTVAQIASENEVHPTQVNQWEKIAKEGLSTLFVDKRKHEYQDLHDKIDQLYKIIGQRDSELDWLKKKLHLDTL
;
A
#
# COMPACT_ATOMS: atom_id res chain seq x y z
N MET A 1 27.51 11.63 12.86
CA MET A 1 26.09 11.95 12.61
C MET A 1 25.69 11.25 11.31
N ARG A 2 24.61 10.46 11.27
CA ARG A 2 24.19 9.71 10.08
C ARG A 2 23.58 10.70 9.07
N LYS A 3 24.18 10.86 7.89
CA LYS A 3 23.66 11.72 6.82
C LYS A 3 22.27 11.22 6.40
N THR A 4 21.27 12.08 6.40
CA THR A 4 19.89 11.75 6.03
C THR A 4 19.66 12.11 4.57
N PHE A 5 18.98 11.22 3.83
CA PHE A 5 18.66 11.43 2.42
C PHE A 5 17.14 11.50 2.25
N THR A 6 16.68 12.49 1.49
CA THR A 6 15.27 12.65 1.14
C THR A 6 14.82 11.51 0.22
N PRO A 7 13.50 11.20 0.16
CA PRO A 7 12.98 10.21 -0.77
C PRO A 7 13.37 10.48 -2.23
N ASN A 8 13.36 11.74 -2.65
CA ASN A 8 13.73 12.15 -4.01
C ASN A 8 15.22 11.86 -4.31
N GLN A 9 16.12 12.19 -3.38
CA GLN A 9 17.56 11.87 -3.54
C GLN A 9 17.80 10.36 -3.67
N LYS A 10 17.11 9.54 -2.86
CA LYS A 10 17.21 8.08 -2.95
C LYS A 10 16.72 7.57 -4.31
N ALA A 11 15.60 8.10 -4.79
CA ALA A 11 15.03 7.73 -6.10
C ALA A 11 15.98 8.10 -7.24
N HIS A 12 16.57 9.31 -7.22
CA HIS A 12 17.53 9.76 -8.23
C HIS A 12 18.74 8.83 -8.32
N VAL A 13 19.33 8.48 -7.18
CA VAL A 13 20.46 7.53 -7.10
C VAL A 13 20.06 6.13 -7.58
N ALA A 14 18.89 5.64 -7.19
CA ALA A 14 18.39 4.34 -7.62
C ALA A 14 18.15 4.28 -9.14
N ILE A 15 17.58 5.33 -9.73
CA ILE A 15 17.39 5.44 -11.19
C ILE A 15 18.73 5.44 -11.92
N ALA A 16 19.71 6.19 -11.43
CA ALA A 16 21.06 6.21 -12.02
C ALA A 16 21.69 4.80 -12.01
N ALA A 17 21.56 4.07 -10.91
CA ALA A 17 22.04 2.69 -10.78
C ALA A 17 21.31 1.74 -11.74
N LEU A 18 19.98 1.80 -11.77
CA LEU A 18 19.15 0.97 -12.68
C LEU A 18 19.42 1.24 -14.16
N THR A 19 19.82 2.47 -14.52
CA THR A 19 20.12 2.84 -15.91
C THR A 19 21.43 2.19 -16.40
N GLY A 20 22.36 1.85 -15.50
CA GLY A 20 23.60 1.14 -15.83
C GLY A 20 24.63 1.94 -16.62
N LYS A 21 24.44 3.26 -16.81
CA LYS A 21 25.37 4.14 -17.55
C LYS A 21 26.61 4.51 -16.74
N GLN A 22 26.53 4.45 -15.42
CA GLN A 22 27.60 4.80 -14.49
C GLN A 22 27.85 3.63 -13.55
N THR A 23 29.08 3.49 -13.07
CA THR A 23 29.39 2.48 -12.06
C THR A 23 28.84 2.90 -10.70
N VAL A 24 28.61 1.93 -9.82
CA VAL A 24 28.19 2.18 -8.42
C VAL A 24 29.16 3.13 -7.72
N ALA A 25 30.46 3.01 -7.97
CA ALA A 25 31.49 3.88 -7.39
C ALA A 25 31.38 5.32 -7.88
N GLN A 26 31.09 5.52 -9.17
CA GLN A 26 30.89 6.85 -9.74
C GLN A 26 29.62 7.52 -9.17
N ILE A 27 28.50 6.79 -9.14
CA ILE A 27 27.23 7.27 -8.57
C ILE A 27 27.43 7.63 -7.08
N ALA A 28 28.14 6.78 -6.35
CA ALA A 28 28.50 6.99 -4.95
C ALA A 28 29.28 8.28 -4.73
N SER A 29 30.31 8.52 -5.56
CA SER A 29 31.12 9.73 -5.50
C SER A 29 30.33 10.99 -5.84
N GLU A 30 29.56 10.98 -6.93
CA GLU A 30 28.81 12.16 -7.41
C GLU A 30 27.69 12.59 -6.46
N ASN A 31 27.10 11.63 -5.73
CA ASN A 31 25.98 11.90 -4.82
C ASN A 31 26.39 11.90 -3.34
N GLU A 32 27.69 11.78 -3.04
CA GLU A 32 28.25 11.68 -1.68
C GLU A 32 27.54 10.61 -0.82
N VAL A 33 27.28 9.44 -1.42
CA VAL A 33 26.61 8.29 -0.81
C VAL A 33 27.55 7.09 -0.78
N HIS A 34 27.39 6.20 0.20
CA HIS A 34 28.20 4.98 0.25
C HIS A 34 27.76 3.99 -0.84
N PRO A 35 28.66 3.26 -1.53
CA PRO A 35 28.31 2.26 -2.55
C PRO A 35 27.23 1.25 -2.11
N THR A 36 27.26 0.82 -0.85
CA THR A 36 26.22 -0.07 -0.27
C THR A 36 24.83 0.56 -0.29
N GLN A 37 24.73 1.89 -0.10
CA GLN A 37 23.43 2.59 -0.14
C GLN A 37 22.90 2.68 -1.57
N VAL A 38 23.77 2.86 -2.56
CA VAL A 38 23.40 2.82 -3.98
C VAL A 38 22.77 1.48 -4.33
N ASN A 39 23.47 0.37 -4.03
CA ASN A 39 22.96 -0.98 -4.28
C ASN A 39 21.65 -1.26 -3.51
N GLN A 40 21.55 -0.76 -2.28
CA GLN A 40 20.33 -0.90 -1.49
C GLN A 40 19.15 -0.19 -2.14
N TRP A 41 19.33 1.05 -2.60
CA TRP A 41 18.24 1.81 -3.21
C TRP A 41 17.90 1.32 -4.61
N GLU A 42 18.89 0.85 -5.38
CA GLU A 42 18.66 0.14 -6.64
C GLU A 42 17.75 -1.08 -6.42
N LYS A 43 18.06 -1.91 -5.42
CA LYS A 43 17.25 -3.07 -5.05
C LYS A 43 15.83 -2.68 -4.66
N ILE A 44 15.67 -1.69 -3.79
CA ILE A 44 14.35 -1.19 -3.36
C ILE A 44 13.54 -0.70 -4.57
N ALA A 45 14.15 0.07 -5.46
CA ALA A 45 13.48 0.57 -6.65
C ALA A 45 13.07 -0.58 -7.59
N LYS A 46 13.96 -1.55 -7.81
CA LYS A 46 13.70 -2.72 -8.65
C LYS A 46 12.54 -3.58 -8.13
N GLU A 47 12.50 -3.82 -6.83
CA GLU A 47 11.44 -4.60 -6.17
C GLU A 47 10.11 -3.82 -6.14
N GLY A 48 10.16 -2.51 -5.91
CA GLY A 48 8.98 -1.64 -5.85
C GLY A 48 8.38 -1.28 -7.21
N LEU A 49 9.17 -1.35 -8.30
CA LEU A 49 8.76 -0.93 -9.65
C LEU A 49 7.50 -1.64 -10.14
N SER A 50 7.38 -2.95 -9.90
CA SER A 50 6.21 -3.76 -10.28
C SER A 50 4.92 -3.25 -9.64
N THR A 51 5.00 -2.72 -8.41
CA THR A 51 3.84 -2.21 -7.66
C THR A 51 3.25 -0.93 -8.26
N LEU A 52 4.02 -0.21 -9.09
CA LEU A 52 3.53 0.98 -9.80
C LEU A 52 2.62 0.61 -10.99
N PHE A 53 2.73 -0.62 -11.49
CA PHE A 53 1.91 -1.13 -12.60
C PHE A 53 0.68 -1.92 -12.12
N VAL A 54 0.52 -2.10 -10.81
CA VAL A 54 -0.71 -2.66 -10.24
C VAL A 54 -1.79 -1.58 -10.26
N ASP A 55 -2.95 -1.88 -10.85
CA ASP A 55 -4.10 -0.97 -10.75
C ASP A 55 -4.67 -1.00 -9.33
N LYS A 56 -4.13 -0.12 -8.47
CA LYS A 56 -4.54 0.00 -7.07
C LYS A 56 -6.02 0.29 -6.91
N ARG A 57 -6.64 0.97 -7.88
CA ARG A 57 -8.09 1.24 -7.86
C ARG A 57 -8.85 -0.09 -7.81
N LYS A 58 -8.46 -1.06 -8.63
CA LYS A 58 -9.13 -2.36 -8.67
C LYS A 58 -9.07 -3.07 -7.31
N HIS A 59 -7.93 -3.03 -6.63
CA HIS A 59 -7.77 -3.65 -5.31
C HIS A 59 -8.56 -2.90 -4.23
N GLU A 60 -8.45 -1.57 -4.16
CA GLU A 60 -9.18 -0.76 -3.17
C GLU A 60 -10.71 -0.84 -3.38
N TYR A 61 -11.17 -0.86 -4.65
CA TYR A 61 -12.58 -1.08 -4.96
C TYR A 61 -13.06 -2.46 -4.51
N GLN A 62 -12.23 -3.49 -4.67
CA GLN A 62 -12.58 -4.86 -4.27
C GLN A 62 -12.62 -5.00 -2.75
N ASP A 63 -11.63 -4.48 -2.02
CA ASP A 63 -11.64 -4.45 -0.55
C ASP A 63 -12.84 -3.67 0.01
N LEU A 64 -13.18 -2.54 -0.63
CA LEU A 64 -14.33 -1.75 -0.25
C LEU A 64 -15.64 -2.51 -0.53
N HIS A 65 -15.74 -3.20 -1.66
CA HIS A 65 -16.89 -4.01 -2.02
C HIS A 65 -17.11 -5.16 -1.03
N ASP A 66 -16.05 -5.90 -0.71
CA ASP A 66 -16.11 -7.00 0.27
C ASP A 66 -16.56 -6.50 1.66
N LYS A 67 -16.10 -5.30 2.05
CA LYS A 67 -16.51 -4.67 3.31
C LYS A 67 -17.98 -4.25 3.28
N ILE A 68 -18.46 -3.72 2.16
CA ILE A 68 -19.87 -3.36 1.97
C ILE A 68 -20.76 -4.61 2.07
N ASP A 69 -20.38 -5.70 1.42
CA ASP A 69 -21.13 -6.97 1.47
C ASP A 69 -21.19 -7.55 2.90
N GLN A 70 -20.07 -7.48 3.63
CA GLN A 70 -20.04 -7.87 5.04
C GLN A 70 -21.00 -7.03 5.89
N LEU A 71 -21.03 -5.71 5.67
CA LEU A 71 -21.92 -4.81 6.39
C LEU A 71 -23.39 -5.09 6.07
N TYR A 72 -23.75 -5.32 4.80
CA TYR A 72 -25.11 -5.69 4.43
C TYR A 72 -25.56 -7.00 5.08
N LYS A 73 -24.68 -8.00 5.16
CA LYS A 73 -24.98 -9.26 5.86
C LYS A 73 -25.24 -9.04 7.35
N ILE A 74 -24.43 -8.21 8.00
CA ILE A 74 -24.60 -7.88 9.42
C ILE A 74 -25.92 -7.14 9.63
N ILE A 75 -26.24 -6.15 8.78
CA ILE A 75 -27.51 -5.41 8.86
C ILE A 75 -28.69 -6.38 8.74
N GLY A 76 -28.72 -7.23 7.71
CA GLY A 76 -29.81 -8.20 7.54
C GLY A 76 -29.95 -9.19 8.70
N GLN A 77 -28.83 -9.64 9.28
CA GLN A 77 -28.86 -10.47 10.48
C GLN A 77 -29.46 -9.70 11.67
N ARG A 78 -29.02 -8.46 11.90
CA ARG A 78 -29.50 -7.61 13.00
C ARG A 78 -30.99 -7.29 12.83
N ASP A 79 -31.44 -6.97 11.63
CA ASP A 79 -32.85 -6.72 11.34
C ASP A 79 -33.71 -7.95 11.64
N SER A 80 -33.24 -9.15 11.23
CA SER A 80 -33.92 -10.41 11.53
C SER A 80 -33.97 -10.71 13.04
N GLU A 81 -32.88 -10.44 13.76
CA GLU A 81 -32.81 -10.57 15.23
C GLU A 81 -33.78 -9.59 15.92
N LEU A 82 -33.85 -8.34 15.45
CA LEU A 82 -34.77 -7.33 15.95
C LEU A 82 -36.22 -7.71 15.70
N ASP A 83 -36.56 -8.14 14.48
CA ASP A 83 -37.92 -8.57 14.15
C ASP A 83 -38.35 -9.79 14.96
N TRP A 84 -37.44 -10.74 15.21
CA TRP A 84 -37.70 -11.85 16.12
C TRP A 84 -37.98 -11.38 17.55
N LEU A 85 -37.21 -10.42 18.06
CA LEU A 85 -37.42 -9.86 19.39
C LEU A 85 -38.76 -9.11 19.49
N LYS A 86 -39.12 -8.28 18.50
CA LYS A 86 -40.38 -7.54 18.52
C LYS A 86 -41.59 -8.48 18.50
N LYS A 87 -41.55 -9.53 17.68
CA LYS A 87 -42.57 -10.62 17.66
C LYS A 87 -42.73 -11.28 19.01
N LYS A 88 -41.60 -11.63 19.64
CA LYS A 88 -41.59 -12.29 20.95
C LYS A 88 -42.13 -11.40 22.07
N LEU A 89 -41.93 -10.09 21.96
CA LEU A 89 -42.40 -9.11 22.94
C LEU A 89 -43.80 -8.54 22.62
N HIS A 90 -44.45 -9.03 21.55
CA HIS A 90 -45.73 -8.51 21.05
C HIS A 90 -45.72 -7.00 20.77
N LEU A 91 -44.55 -6.44 20.46
CA LEU A 91 -44.38 -5.02 20.13
C LEU A 91 -44.89 -4.69 18.72
N ASP A 92 -45.20 -5.70 17.91
CA ASP A 92 -45.74 -5.57 16.54
C ASP A 92 -47.25 -5.31 16.51
N THR A 93 -47.92 -5.37 17.67
CA THR A 93 -49.39 -5.37 17.81
C THR A 93 -49.98 -4.05 18.36
N LEU A 94 -49.16 -3.00 18.49
CA LEU A 94 -49.58 -1.63 18.83
C LEU A 94 -49.61 -0.75 17.57
#